data_AF-A0A918XIY1-F1
#
_entry.id   AF-A0A918XIY1-F1
#
_cell.length_a   1.000
_cell.length_b   1.000
_cell.length_c   1.000
_cell.angle_alpha   90.00
_cell.angle_beta   90.00
_cell.angle_gamma   90.00
#
_symmetry.space_group_name_H-M   'P 1'
#
loop_
_entity.id
_entity.type
_entity.pdbx_description
1 polymer ?
#
loop_
_entity_poly.entity_id
_entity_poly.type
_entity_poly.pdbx_seq_one_letter_code
_entity_poly.pdbx_strand_id
1 'polypeptide(L)'
;MTTSDATRPKLPMRMLLRSLRGIERAGNKLPHPFWLFIIMAVLVILLSAALNAMNVSAESPDGERIEVESLISAEGMQVIFGDAVDNFATFPPLAIIIAVMLGVSVAE
;
A
#
# COMPACT_ATOMS: atom_id res chain seq x y z
N MET A 1 -23.85 -20.81 -46.95
CA MET A 1 -22.77 -21.79 -47.18
C MET A 1 -21.48 -20.97 -47.16
N THR A 2 -20.63 -20.95 -46.14
CA THR A 2 -20.16 -22.02 -45.27
C THR A 2 -20.04 -21.52 -43.83
N THR A 3 -20.43 -22.41 -42.93
CA THR A 3 -20.33 -22.33 -41.50
C THR A 3 -18.89 -22.43 -41.02
N SER A 4 -18.62 -21.80 -39.87
CA SER A 4 -17.79 -22.36 -38.80
C SER A 4 -16.31 -22.61 -39.09
N ASP A 5 -15.47 -21.65 -38.70
CA ASP A 5 -14.29 -21.99 -37.91
C ASP A 5 -14.07 -20.94 -36.82
N ALA A 6 -14.99 -20.94 -35.84
CA ALA A 6 -14.73 -20.29 -34.57
C ALA A 6 -13.60 -21.07 -33.89
N THR A 7 -12.39 -20.54 -34.01
CA THR A 7 -11.17 -21.01 -33.33
C THR A 7 -11.42 -21.11 -31.83
N ARG A 8 -11.96 -22.24 -31.38
CA ARG A 8 -12.10 -22.57 -29.96
C ARG A 8 -10.69 -22.53 -29.38
N PRO A 9 -10.42 -21.68 -28.38
CA PRO A 9 -9.10 -21.65 -27.76
C PRO A 9 -8.81 -23.05 -27.24
N LYS A 10 -7.68 -23.64 -27.65
CA LYS A 10 -7.19 -24.93 -27.14
C LYS A 10 -7.30 -24.89 -25.61
N LEU A 11 -7.82 -25.95 -24.99
CA LEU A 11 -8.14 -26.08 -23.55
C LEU A 11 -7.27 -25.25 -22.56
N PRO A 12 -5.92 -25.19 -22.65
CA PRO A 12 -5.09 -24.35 -21.77
C PRO A 12 -5.36 -22.84 -21.87
N MET A 13 -5.70 -22.32 -23.04
CA MET A 13 -5.92 -20.89 -23.29
C MET A 13 -7.20 -20.37 -22.58
N ARG A 14 -8.24 -21.22 -22.42
CA ARG A 14 -9.48 -20.83 -21.72
C ARG A 14 -9.26 -20.62 -20.23
N MET A 15 -8.38 -21.42 -19.61
CA MET A 15 -8.02 -21.27 -18.19
C MET A 15 -7.21 -20.00 -17.96
N LEU A 16 -6.20 -19.73 -18.80
CA LEU A 16 -5.42 -18.49 -18.75
C LEU A 16 -6.32 -17.25 -18.87
N LEU A 17 -7.20 -17.21 -19.86
CA LEU A 17 -8.13 -16.09 -20.05
C LEU A 17 -9.09 -15.90 -18.87
N ARG A 18 -9.49 -16.99 -18.20
CA ARG A 18 -10.34 -16.91 -17.00
C ARG A 18 -9.57 -16.35 -15.81
N SER A 19 -8.30 -16.73 -15.63
CA SER A 19 -7.43 -16.17 -14.60
C SER A 19 -7.14 -14.68 -14.85
N LEU A 20 -6.83 -14.30 -16.09
CA LEU A 20 -6.61 -12.89 -16.47
C LEU A 20 -7.86 -12.03 -16.23
N ARG A 21 -9.06 -12.53 -16.58
CA ARG A 21 -10.33 -11.83 -16.25
C ARG A 21 -10.55 -11.67 -14.75
N GLY A 22 -10.04 -12.61 -13.94
CA GLY A 22 -10.07 -12.50 -12.48
C GLY A 22 -9.17 -11.37 -11.99
N ILE A 23 -7.93 -11.33 -12.49
CA ILE A 23 -6.93 -10.29 -12.16
C ILE A 23 -7.40 -8.91 -12.61
N GLU A 24 -7.93 -8.79 -13.84
CA GLU A 24 -8.47 -7.54 -14.38
C GLU A 24 -9.59 -6.97 -13.49
N ARG A 25 -10.54 -7.81 -13.09
CA ARG A 25 -11.64 -7.39 -12.20
C ARG A 25 -11.13 -6.97 -10.82
N ALA A 26 -10.13 -7.68 -10.30
CA ALA A 26 -9.53 -7.33 -9.02
C ALA A 26 -8.79 -5.98 -9.12
N GLY A 27 -7.99 -5.78 -10.17
CA GLY A 27 -7.27 -4.54 -10.43
C GLY A 27 -8.20 -3.35 -10.60
N ASN A 28 -9.30 -3.49 -11.35
CA ASN A 28 -10.27 -2.40 -11.55
C ASN A 28 -11.09 -2.06 -10.29
N LYS A 29 -11.05 -2.93 -9.27
CA LYS A 29 -11.73 -2.68 -8.00
C LYS A 29 -10.85 -1.96 -6.99
N LEU A 30 -9.55 -1.84 -7.25
CA LEU A 30 -8.65 -1.10 -6.39
C LEU A 30 -9.01 0.39 -6.44
N PRO A 31 -9.28 1.03 -5.29
CA PRO A 31 -9.55 2.46 -5.26
C PRO A 31 -8.30 3.25 -5.64
N HIS A 32 -8.50 4.51 -5.99
CA HIS A 32 -7.42 5.44 -6.31
C HIS A 32 -6.31 5.38 -5.22
N PRO A 33 -5.01 5.41 -5.58
CA PRO A 33 -3.91 5.22 -4.62
C PRO A 33 -4.00 6.08 -3.37
N PHE A 34 -4.45 7.33 -3.50
CA PHE A 34 -4.74 8.21 -2.36
C PHE A 34 -5.61 7.54 -1.29
N TRP A 35 -6.73 6.93 -1.69
CA TRP A 35 -7.65 6.27 -0.76
C TRP A 35 -7.07 4.99 -0.17
N LEU A 36 -6.21 4.27 -0.90
CA LEU A 36 -5.50 3.11 -0.36
C LEU A 36 -4.64 3.51 0.84
N PHE A 37 -3.88 4.60 0.73
CA PHE A 37 -3.06 5.09 1.84
C PHE A 37 -3.88 5.59 3.03
N ILE A 38 -5.00 6.30 2.78
CA ILE A 38 -5.90 6.73 3.86
C ILE A 38 -6.49 5.54 4.61
N ILE A 39 -6.99 4.54 3.88
CA ILE A 39 -7.55 3.31 4.50
C ILE A 39 -6.47 2.60 5.31
N MET A 40 -5.26 2.48 4.77
CA MET A 40 -4.14 1.84 5.47
C MET A 40 -3.71 2.62 6.71
N ALA A 41 -3.65 3.95 6.65
CA ALA A 41 -3.32 4.80 7.80
C ALA A 41 -4.35 4.64 8.94
N VAL A 42 -5.65 4.72 8.61
CA VAL A 42 -6.73 4.50 9.57
C VAL A 42 -6.65 3.08 10.14
N LEU A 43 -6.40 2.07 9.31
CA LEU A 43 -6.27 0.69 9.74
C LEU A 43 -5.12 0.52 10.74
N VAL A 44 -3.94 1.12 10.48
CA VAL A 44 -2.79 1.07 11.38
C VAL A 44 -3.10 1.75 12.71
N ILE A 45 -3.75 2.91 12.70
CA ILE A 45 -4.17 3.60 13.93
C ILE A 45 -5.09 2.70 14.77
N LEU A 46 -6.12 2.13 14.16
CA LEU A 46 -7.07 1.26 14.86
C LEU A 46 -6.42 -0.03 15.36
N LEU A 47 -5.56 -0.65 14.54
CA LEU A 47 -4.89 -1.90 14.87
C LEU A 47 -3.86 -1.69 16.00
N SER A 48 -3.13 -0.57 15.99
CA SER A 48 -2.18 -0.23 17.04
C SER A 48 -2.88 -0.12 18.40
N ALA A 49 -4.04 0.54 18.45
CA ALA A 49 -4.84 0.65 19.67
C ALA A 49 -5.39 -0.70 20.14
N ALA A 50 -5.89 -1.53 19.23
CA ALA A 50 -6.43 -2.85 19.55
C ALA A 50 -5.34 -3.81 20.09
N LEU A 51 -4.17 -3.84 19.45
CA LEU A 51 -3.06 -4.71 19.84
C LEU A 51 -2.38 -4.24 21.14
N ASN A 52 -2.23 -2.92 21.33
CA ASN A 52 -1.75 -2.34 22.58
C ASN A 52 -2.69 -2.69 23.75
N ALA A 53 -4.02 -2.59 23.56
CA ALA A 53 -5.00 -2.97 24.58
C ALA A 53 -4.93 -4.47 24.96
N MET A 54 -4.48 -5.32 24.05
CA MET A 54 -4.22 -6.75 24.30
C MET A 54 -2.84 -7.03 24.91
N ASN A 55 -2.01 -6.01 25.15
CA ASN A 55 -0.63 -6.12 25.64
C ASN A 55 0.24 -7.02 24.75
N VAL A 56 0.07 -6.92 23.43
CA VAL A 56 0.86 -7.69 22.46
C VAL A 56 2.30 -7.18 22.46
N SER A 57 3.25 -8.11 22.52
CA SER A 57 4.69 -7.82 22.51
C SER A 57 5.45 -8.87 21.71
N ALA A 58 6.62 -8.50 21.21
CA ALA A 58 7.58 -9.39 20.54
C ALA A 58 8.96 -9.24 21.17
N GLU A 59 9.79 -10.28 21.08
CA GLU A 59 11.19 -10.24 21.52
C GLU A 59 12.07 -9.90 20.31
N SER A 60 12.91 -8.87 20.47
CA SER A 60 13.93 -8.49 19.49
C SER A 60 15.02 -9.57 19.41
N PRO A 61 15.72 -9.72 18.27
CA PRO A 61 16.95 -10.52 18.21
C PRO A 61 18.00 -10.16 19.27
N ASP A 62 17.95 -8.93 19.80
CA ASP A 62 18.85 -8.43 20.85
C ASP A 62 18.38 -8.78 22.28
N GLY A 63 17.26 -9.50 22.44
CA GLY A 63 16.69 -9.91 23.73
C GLY A 63 15.84 -8.84 24.42
N GLU A 64 15.64 -7.69 23.79
CA GLU A 64 14.75 -6.63 24.28
C GLU A 64 13.29 -6.93 23.94
N ARG A 65 12.39 -6.71 24.91
CA ARG A 65 10.95 -6.84 24.71
C ARG A 65 10.42 -5.56 24.05
N ILE A 66 9.84 -5.71 22.86
CA ILE A 66 9.19 -4.64 22.10
C ILE A 66 7.68 -4.77 22.30
N GLU A 67 7.06 -3.72 22.83
CA GLU A 67 5.61 -3.66 23.02
C GLU A 67 4.95 -2.85 21.91
N VAL A 68 3.74 -3.22 21.53
CA VAL A 68 2.97 -2.42 20.56
C VAL A 68 2.51 -1.14 21.24
N GLU A 69 2.84 0.02 20.69
CA GLU A 69 2.36 1.32 21.16
C GLU A 69 1.09 1.76 20.41
N SER A 70 0.14 2.37 21.12
CA SER A 70 -1.10 2.87 20.52
C SER A 70 -0.89 4.26 19.93
N LEU A 71 -1.22 4.43 18.65
CA LEU A 71 -1.14 5.74 17.98
C LEU A 71 -2.23 6.73 18.43
N ILE A 72 -3.24 6.28 19.17
CA ILE A 72 -4.31 7.13 19.73
C ILE A 72 -3.88 7.75 21.08
N SER A 73 -2.78 7.28 21.69
CA SER A 73 -2.26 7.86 22.94
C SER A 73 -1.74 9.29 22.73
N ALA A 74 -1.46 10.00 23.83
CA ALA A 74 -0.90 11.35 23.74
C ALA A 74 0.46 11.35 23.01
N GLU A 75 1.29 10.35 23.29
CA GLU A 75 2.59 10.10 22.67
C GLU A 75 2.41 9.72 21.19
N GLY A 76 1.48 8.81 20.88
CA GLY A 76 1.17 8.41 19.51
C GLY A 76 0.70 9.57 18.63
N MET A 77 -0.12 10.47 19.18
CA MET A 77 -0.55 11.68 18.50
C MET A 77 0.60 12.67 18.29
N GLN A 78 1.52 12.77 19.25
CA GLN A 78 2.74 13.55 19.07
C GLN A 78 3.60 12.99 17.94
N VAL A 79 3.71 11.67 17.79
CA VAL A 79 4.42 11.03 16.67
C VAL A 79 3.71 11.34 15.34
N ILE A 80 2.38 11.15 15.28
CA ILE A 80 1.61 11.40 14.05
C ILE A 80 1.80 12.83 13.55
N PHE A 81 1.68 13.83 14.42
CA PHE A 81 1.73 15.23 13.99
C PHE A 81 3.14 15.83 14.02
N GLY A 82 3.97 15.42 14.98
CA GLY A 82 5.34 15.90 15.14
C GLY A 82 6.24 15.46 14.00
N ASP A 83 6.14 14.20 13.60
CA ASP A 83 7.03 13.63 12.59
C ASP A 83 6.43 13.70 11.17
N ALA A 84 5.21 14.22 11.00
CA ALA A 84 4.51 14.23 9.71
C ALA A 84 5.32 14.88 8.59
N VAL A 85 5.91 16.06 8.87
CA VAL A 85 6.68 16.83 7.88
C VAL A 85 7.99 16.12 7.56
N ASP A 86 8.69 15.64 8.58
CA ASP A 86 9.98 14.95 8.40
C ASP A 86 9.82 13.62 7.66
N ASN A 87 8.79 12.84 8.00
CA ASN A 87 8.45 11.61 7.29
C ASN A 87 8.10 11.87 5.81
N PHE A 88 7.40 12.97 5.52
CA PHE A 88 7.09 13.36 4.15
C PHE A 88 8.34 13.83 3.40
N ALA A 89 9.15 14.70 4.00
CA ALA A 89 10.33 15.29 3.38
C ALA A 89 11.46 14.27 3.14
N THR A 90 11.63 13.32 4.06
CA THR A 90 12.64 12.26 3.95
C THR A 90 12.19 11.06 3.12
N PHE A 91 10.96 11.08 2.59
CA PHE A 91 10.45 10.00 1.75
C PHE A 91 11.29 9.89 0.46
N PRO A 92 12.05 8.80 0.23
CA PRO A 92 13.08 8.76 -0.83
C PRO A 92 12.58 9.09 -2.25
N PRO A 93 11.37 8.66 -2.67
CA PRO A 93 10.83 9.03 -3.98
C PRO A 93 10.64 10.53 -4.20
N LEU A 94 10.35 11.31 -3.15
CA LEU A 94 10.09 12.74 -3.26
C LEU A 94 11.33 13.49 -3.78
N ALA A 95 12.50 13.18 -3.24
CA ALA A 95 13.76 13.81 -3.63
C ALA A 95 14.08 13.59 -5.13
N ILE A 96 13.85 12.37 -5.61
CA ILE A 96 14.08 12.01 -7.02
C ILE A 96 13.13 12.78 -7.93
N ILE A 97 11.84 12.85 -7.58
CA ILE A 97 10.84 13.57 -8.37
C ILE A 97 11.19 15.05 -8.47
N ILE A 98 11.57 15.70 -7.37
CA ILE A 98 11.94 17.12 -7.39
C ILE A 98 13.16 17.37 -8.29
N ALA A 99 14.20 16.54 -8.19
CA ALA A 99 15.39 16.66 -9.02
C ALA A 99 15.08 16.51 -10.52
N VAL A 100 14.26 15.52 -10.88
CA VAL A 100 13.84 15.29 -12.27
C VAL A 100 12.99 16.45 -12.79
N MET A 101 11.99 16.90 -12.02
CA MET A 101 11.10 17.98 -12.43
C MET A 101 11.84 19.30 -12.63
N LEU A 102 12.83 19.61 -11.79
CA LEU A 102 13.70 20.78 -12.00
C LEU A 102 14.46 20.70 -13.33
N GLY A 103 15.00 19.54 -13.67
CA GLY A 103 15.66 19.33 -14.97
C GLY A 103 14.72 19.49 -16.16
N VAL A 104 13.51 18.92 -16.06
CA VAL A 104 12.47 19.06 -17.10
C VAL A 104 12.06 20.51 -17.27
N SER A 105 11.87 21.25 -16.17
CA SER A 105 11.42 22.65 -16.20
C SER A 105 12.40 23.62 -16.85
N VAL A 106 13.69 23.22 -16.94
CA VAL A 106 14.74 24.00 -17.61
C VAL A 106 14.90 23.56 -19.08
N ALA A 107 14.60 22.30 -19.39
CA ALA A 107 14.74 21.73 -20.72
C ALA A 107 13.52 21.98 -21.61
N GLU A 108 12.33 22.03 -21.02
CA GLU A 108 11.10 22.56 -21.65
C GLU A 108 11.14 24.10 -21.72
#